data_AF-A0A383Z851-F1
#
_entry.id   AF-A0A383Z851-F1
#
_cell.length_a   1.000
_cell.length_b   1.000
_cell.length_c   1.000
_cell.angle_alpha   90.00
_cell.angle_beta   90.00
_cell.angle_gamma   90.00
#
_symmetry.space_group_name_H-M   'P 1'
#
loop_
_entity.id
_entity.type
_entity.pdbx_description
1 polymer ?
#
loop_
_entity_poly.entity_id
_entity_poly.type
_entity_poly.pdbx_seq_one_letter_code
_entity_poly.pdbx_strand_id
1 'polypeptide(L)'
;MGDGSKRREVRGPGQRLSPGTPDLPPPLPQLVAGIKYYLTVEMGSTACRKNAVAGDHIDLTTCPLAGGVQQEKLSCDFEILMVPWQNSSQLLKHDCVTL
;
A
#
# COMPACT_ATOMS: atom_id res chain seq x y z
N MET A 1 34.40 3.23 -66.52
CA MET A 1 35.33 3.57 -65.42
C MET A 1 34.71 4.67 -64.58
N GLY A 2 34.61 4.49 -63.26
CA GLY A 2 34.14 5.50 -62.30
C GLY A 2 34.17 4.90 -60.89
N ASP A 3 35.13 5.34 -60.09
CA ASP A 3 35.69 4.68 -58.90
C ASP A 3 34.84 4.89 -57.63
N GLY A 4 34.57 3.80 -56.90
CA GLY A 4 33.81 3.79 -55.66
C GLY A 4 34.70 3.98 -54.43
N SER A 5 34.73 5.20 -53.88
CA SER A 5 35.48 5.49 -52.66
C SER A 5 34.67 5.11 -51.40
N LYS A 6 34.94 3.91 -50.85
CA LYS A 6 34.39 3.47 -49.56
C LYS A 6 35.40 3.78 -48.45
N ARG A 7 35.13 4.82 -47.66
CA ARG A 7 35.95 5.24 -46.51
C ARG A 7 36.02 4.09 -45.49
N ARG A 8 37.22 3.55 -45.23
CA ARG A 8 37.46 2.58 -44.15
C ARG A 8 37.64 3.35 -42.84
N GLU A 9 36.75 3.12 -41.89
CA GLU A 9 36.92 3.58 -40.51
C GLU A 9 37.98 2.69 -39.84
N VAL A 10 39.18 3.23 -39.60
CA VAL A 10 40.25 2.51 -38.90
C VAL A 10 39.98 2.62 -37.40
N ARG A 11 39.57 1.52 -36.76
CA ARG A 11 39.33 1.47 -35.32
C ARG A 11 40.69 1.42 -34.60
N GLY A 12 41.09 2.53 -33.98
CA GLY A 12 42.36 2.65 -33.24
C GLY A 12 42.42 1.76 -31.98
N PRO A 13 43.64 1.38 -31.53
CA PRO A 13 43.82 0.55 -30.34
C PRO A 13 43.54 1.39 -29.08
N GLY A 14 42.60 0.95 -28.24
CA GLY A 14 42.29 1.61 -26.96
C GLY A 14 40.81 1.89 -26.67
N GLN A 15 39.87 1.40 -27.49
CA GLN A 15 38.44 1.55 -27.16
C GLN A 15 38.04 0.54 -26.08
N ARG A 16 38.13 0.96 -24.81
CA ARG A 16 37.58 0.25 -23.67
C ARG A 16 36.06 0.23 -23.82
N LEU A 17 35.46 -0.92 -24.11
CA LEU A 17 34.00 -1.03 -24.20
C LEU A 17 33.39 -0.73 -22.83
N SER A 18 32.44 0.20 -22.79
CA SER A 18 31.61 0.45 -21.61
C SER A 18 30.80 -0.81 -21.30
N PRO A 19 30.61 -1.19 -20.02
CA PRO A 19 29.66 -2.24 -19.67
C PRO A 19 28.28 -1.83 -20.18
N GLY A 20 27.70 -2.63 -21.08
CA GLY A 20 26.29 -2.48 -21.44
C GLY A 20 25.44 -2.75 -20.21
N THR A 21 24.42 -1.93 -19.98
CA THR A 21 23.39 -2.23 -19.00
C THR A 21 22.81 -3.63 -19.30
N PRO A 22 22.75 -4.55 -18.33
CA PRO A 22 22.10 -5.83 -18.54
C PRO A 22 20.64 -5.55 -18.91
N ASP A 23 20.24 -6.02 -20.10
CA ASP A 23 18.85 -5.98 -20.55
C ASP A 23 18.01 -6.88 -19.62
N LEU A 24 17.38 -6.26 -18.63
CA LEU A 24 16.42 -6.94 -17.78
C LEU A 24 15.12 -7.09 -18.60
N PRO A 25 14.52 -8.30 -18.66
CA PRO A 25 13.25 -8.47 -19.35
C PRO A 25 12.17 -7.56 -18.74
N PRO A 26 11.23 -7.05 -19.57
CA PRO A 26 10.16 -6.19 -19.09
C PRO A 26 9.27 -6.95 -18.09
N PRO A 27 8.79 -6.28 -17.03
CA PRO A 27 7.89 -6.90 -16.05
C PRO A 27 6.57 -7.28 -16.72
N LEU A 28 6.09 -8.49 -16.43
CA LEU A 28 4.80 -8.97 -16.89
C LEU A 28 3.67 -8.38 -16.01
N PRO A 29 2.57 -7.89 -16.59
CA PRO A 29 1.45 -7.38 -15.81
C PRO A 29 0.79 -8.53 -15.03
N GLN A 30 0.56 -8.31 -13.74
CA GLN A 30 -0.18 -9.24 -12.88
C GLN A 30 -1.59 -8.68 -12.62
N LEU A 31 -2.62 -9.45 -12.92
CA LEU A 31 -3.99 -9.11 -12.56
C LEU A 31 -4.25 -9.56 -11.11
N VAL A 32 -4.56 -8.60 -10.25
CA VAL A 32 -4.83 -8.82 -8.83
C VAL A 32 -6.01 -7.97 -8.39
N ALA A 33 -6.84 -8.49 -7.46
CA ALA A 33 -8.08 -7.83 -7.01
C ALA A 33 -8.00 -7.22 -5.60
N GLY A 34 -6.92 -7.48 -4.87
CA GLY A 34 -6.64 -6.94 -3.54
C GLY A 34 -6.29 -8.06 -2.56
N ILE A 35 -6.34 -7.72 -1.28
CA ILE A 35 -6.17 -8.61 -0.15
C ILE A 35 -7.41 -8.46 0.73
N LYS A 36 -8.08 -9.57 1.05
CA LYS A 36 -9.23 -9.57 1.96
C LYS A 36 -8.80 -10.09 3.33
N TYR A 37 -8.88 -9.24 4.35
CA TYR A 37 -8.61 -9.56 5.74
C TYR A 37 -9.88 -9.94 6.47
N TYR A 38 -9.75 -10.93 7.36
CA TYR A 38 -10.75 -11.32 8.35
C TYR A 38 -10.11 -11.09 9.71
N LEU A 39 -10.59 -10.11 10.47
CA LEU A 39 -9.98 -9.68 11.72
C LEU A 39 -10.97 -9.82 12.86
N THR A 40 -10.57 -10.48 13.94
CA THR A 40 -11.29 -10.45 15.22
C THR A 40 -10.50 -9.57 16.17
N VAL A 41 -11.11 -8.51 16.71
CA VAL A 41 -10.46 -7.56 17.60
C VAL A 41 -11.34 -7.21 18.79
N GLU A 42 -10.72 -7.01 19.95
CA GLU A 42 -11.39 -6.41 21.10
C GLU A 42 -11.25 -4.88 21.05
N MET A 43 -12.36 -4.17 21.24
CA MET A 43 -12.42 -2.72 21.23
C MET A 43 -12.98 -2.21 22.56
N GLY A 44 -12.45 -1.08 23.05
CA GLY A 44 -12.95 -0.42 24.25
C GLY A 44 -13.51 0.97 23.94
N SER A 45 -14.57 1.37 24.64
CA SER A 45 -15.06 2.74 24.58
C SER A 45 -13.97 3.74 25.01
N THR A 46 -13.96 4.93 24.40
CA THR A 46 -12.98 5.98 24.71
C THR A 46 -13.65 7.18 25.37
N ALA A 47 -12.89 7.99 26.08
CA ALA A 47 -13.38 9.25 26.65
C ALA A 47 -13.57 10.36 25.58
N CYS A 48 -13.06 10.14 24.37
CA CYS A 48 -13.19 11.08 23.25
C CYS A 48 -14.62 11.08 22.70
N ARG A 49 -15.15 12.28 22.46
CA ARG A 49 -16.42 12.46 21.78
C ARG A 49 -16.20 12.66 20.28
N LYS A 50 -17.11 12.11 19.48
CA LYS A 50 -17.17 12.40 18.04
C LYS A 50 -17.75 13.80 17.87
N ASN A 51 -16.91 14.77 17.50
CA ASN A 51 -17.31 16.16 17.35
C ASN A 51 -17.21 16.56 15.88
N ALA A 52 -18.11 17.44 15.41
CA ALA A 52 -18.06 17.95 14.04
C ALA A 52 -16.72 18.62 13.68
N VAL A 53 -15.98 19.14 14.67
CA VAL A 53 -14.67 19.77 14.51
C VAL A 53 -13.54 18.76 14.28
N ALA A 54 -13.63 17.55 14.84
CA ALA A 54 -12.62 16.51 14.66
C ALA A 54 -12.78 15.77 13.32
N GLY A 55 -13.93 15.91 12.66
CA GLY A 55 -14.22 15.25 11.37
C GLY A 55 -14.04 13.74 11.43
N ASP A 56 -13.59 13.16 10.31
CA ASP A 56 -13.27 11.73 10.18
C ASP A 56 -11.82 11.40 10.60
N HIS A 57 -11.07 12.38 11.11
CA HIS A 57 -9.64 12.27 11.44
C HIS A 57 -9.39 12.51 12.93
N ILE A 58 -10.03 11.71 13.79
CA ILE A 58 -9.64 11.67 15.21
C ILE A 58 -8.44 10.76 15.40
N ASP A 59 -7.38 11.29 16.01
CA ASP A 59 -6.22 10.47 16.38
C ASP A 59 -6.53 9.68 17.65
N LEU A 60 -6.96 8.44 17.46
CA LEU A 60 -7.32 7.52 18.55
C LEU A 60 -6.14 7.21 19.49
N THR A 61 -4.89 7.46 19.11
CA THR A 61 -3.74 7.26 20.01
C THR A 61 -3.72 8.26 21.16
N THR A 62 -4.38 9.40 20.98
CA THR A 62 -4.54 10.45 22.01
C THR A 62 -5.83 10.29 22.84
N CYS A 63 -6.64 9.27 22.51
CA CYS A 63 -7.93 9.03 23.15
C CYS A 63 -7.83 7.92 24.21
N PRO A 64 -7.80 8.26 25.52
CA PRO A 64 -7.76 7.25 26.56
C PRO A 64 -9.07 6.44 26.58
N LEU A 65 -8.96 5.18 27.01
CA LEU A 65 -10.13 4.34 27.28
C LEU A 65 -11.02 4.99 28.34
N ALA A 66 -12.34 4.83 28.18
CA ALA A 66 -13.31 5.30 29.15
C ALA A 66 -13.21 4.47 30.44
N GLY A 67 -13.46 5.13 31.58
CA GLY A 67 -13.49 4.50 32.90
C GLY A 67 -14.87 4.56 33.55
N GLY A 68 -15.05 3.75 34.59
CA GLY A 68 -16.27 3.73 35.41
C GLY A 68 -17.50 3.32 34.62
N VAL A 69 -18.60 4.05 34.78
CA VAL A 69 -19.90 3.72 34.16
C VAL A 69 -19.93 3.82 32.64
N GLN A 70 -18.94 4.48 32.03
CA GLN A 70 -18.85 4.65 30.58
C GLN A 70 -17.94 3.60 29.91
N GLN A 71 -17.32 2.72 30.71
CA GLN A 71 -16.44 1.68 30.21
C GLN A 71 -17.25 0.55 29.59
N GLU A 72 -17.04 0.33 28.29
CA GLU A 72 -17.70 -0.71 27.51
C GLU A 72 -16.62 -1.44 26.69
N LYS A 73 -16.81 -2.75 26.50
CA LYS A 73 -15.94 -3.58 25.67
C LYS A 73 -16.77 -4.31 24.63
N LEU A 74 -16.22 -4.42 23.43
CA LEU A 74 -16.81 -5.13 22.31
C LEU A 74 -15.79 -6.12 21.75
N SER A 75 -16.24 -7.28 21.32
CA SER A 75 -15.49 -8.14 20.39
C SER A 75 -16.10 -7.99 19.01
N CYS A 76 -15.29 -7.62 18.02
CA CYS A 76 -15.75 -7.35 16.67
C CYS A 76 -15.01 -8.21 15.64
N ASP A 77 -15.78 -8.79 14.72
CA ASP A 77 -15.31 -9.46 13.51
C ASP A 77 -15.46 -8.53 12.31
N PHE A 78 -14.39 -8.32 11.56
CA PHE A 78 -14.33 -7.45 10.40
C PHE A 78 -13.90 -8.21 9.15
N GLU A 79 -14.56 -7.92 8.02
CA GLU A 79 -14.06 -8.26 6.69
C GLU A 79 -13.58 -6.97 6.00
N ILE A 80 -12.30 -6.86 5.68
CA ILE A 80 -11.69 -5.64 5.09
C ILE A 80 -11.04 -6.00 3.76
N LEU A 81 -11.39 -5.29 2.69
CA LEU A 81 -10.67 -5.35 1.41
C LEU A 81 -9.63 -4.24 1.35
N MET A 82 -8.37 -4.61 1.21
CA MET A 82 -7.27 -3.71 0.94
C MET A 82 -6.81 -3.87 -0.50
N VAL A 83 -6.64 -2.76 -1.23
CA VAL A 83 -6.12 -2.76 -2.60
C VAL A 83 -4.84 -1.90 -2.61
N PRO A 84 -3.66 -2.51 -2.30
CA PRO A 84 -2.43 -1.74 -2.04
C PRO A 84 -2.01 -0.83 -3.18
N TRP A 85 -2.13 -1.28 -4.44
CA TRP A 85 -1.77 -0.47 -5.62
C TRP A 85 -2.74 0.69 -5.90
N GLN A 86 -3.90 0.73 -5.23
CA GLN A 86 -4.82 1.86 -5.27
C GLN A 86 -4.78 2.69 -3.97
N ASN A 87 -3.95 2.33 -2.99
CA ASN A 87 -3.92 2.94 -1.66
C ASN A 87 -5.30 3.01 -1.01
N SER A 88 -6.14 1.99 -1.20
CA SER A 88 -7.51 1.97 -0.71
C SER A 88 -7.77 0.81 0.23
N SER A 89 -8.61 1.05 1.22
CA SER A 89 -9.16 0.05 2.13
C SER A 89 -10.66 0.25 2.27
N GLN A 90 -11.42 -0.84 2.28
CA GLN A 90 -12.88 -0.81 2.38
C GLN A 90 -13.33 -1.82 3.42
N LEU A 91 -14.14 -1.38 4.37
CA LEU A 91 -14.84 -2.26 5.30
C LEU A 91 -16.02 -2.90 4.56
N LEU A 92 -15.98 -4.22 4.40
CA LEU A 92 -17.00 -4.99 3.69
C LEU A 92 -18.09 -5.50 4.64
N LYS A 93 -17.69 -5.99 5.82
CA LYS A 93 -18.59 -6.44 6.88
C LYS A 93 -18.03 -6.12 8.24
N HIS A 94 -18.93 -5.92 9.19
CA HIS A 94 -18.62 -5.85 10.61
C HIS A 94 -19.73 -6.56 11.38
N ASP A 95 -19.35 -7.30 12.41
CA ASP A 95 -20.25 -7.85 13.41
C ASP A 95 -19.61 -7.66 14.78
N CYS A 96 -20.37 -7.17 15.76
CA CYS A 96 -19.83 -6.81 17.06
C CYS A 96 -20.76 -7.27 18.17
N VAL A 97 -20.19 -7.81 19.24
CA VAL A 97 -20.91 -8.22 20.45
C VAL A 97 -20.31 -7.55 21.67
N THR A 98 -21.15 -7.19 22.64
CA THR A 98 -20.70 -6.67 23.94
C THR A 98 -20.08 -7.77 24.78
N LEU A 99 -18.96 -7.46 25.43
CA LEU A 99 -18.23 -8.33 26.36
C LEU A 99 -18.56 -8.02 27.83
#